data_AF-B7P6Y2-F1
#
_entry.id   AF-B7P6Y2-F1
#
_cell.length_a   1.000
_cell.length_b   1.000
_cell.length_c   1.000
_cell.angle_alpha   90.00
_cell.angle_beta   90.00
_cell.angle_gamma   90.00
#
_symmetry.space_group_name_H-M   'P 1'
#
loop_
_entity.id
_entity.type
_entity.pdbx_description
1 polymer ?
#
loop_
_entity_poly.entity_id
_entity_poly.type
_entity_poly.pdbx_seq_one_letter_code
_entity_poly.pdbx_strand_id
1 'polypeptide(L)'
;MNGESGRLCAGGVPGRVLGARASLFSLAAAGGAAEEGDSRRRQVRGPPDTQAGVSFTFPDVGSVKGFKLEMSFQREGSGFQLESLAGFLAGSKALPLQVRDVWWPGGFSFSCASSFFRQFNASMPPQLQVTLDTFQVELSQNATARFSESYDCASFFTTVVWMGFLVVLLYLFILAVGIFFLYDIRTNDRFDDPKEKTITVSATD
;
A
#
# COMPACT_ATOMS: atom_id res chain seq x y z
N MET A 1 13.83 6.30 -32.85
CA MET A 1 13.73 4.85 -32.58
C MET A 1 12.83 4.69 -31.36
N ASN A 2 11.52 4.60 -31.59
CA ASN A 2 10.53 4.44 -30.52
C ASN A 2 10.04 3.00 -30.56
N GLY A 3 10.29 2.25 -29.49
CA GLY A 3 9.83 0.88 -29.32
C GLY A 3 8.46 0.84 -28.64
N GLU A 4 7.51 0.16 -29.28
CA GLU A 4 6.24 -0.28 -28.72
C GLU A 4 6.45 -1.18 -27.49
N SER A 5 5.66 -0.96 -26.43
CA SER A 5 5.46 -1.95 -25.37
C SER A 5 4.04 -2.47 -25.44
N GLY A 6 3.94 -3.77 -25.69
CA GLY A 6 2.74 -4.48 -26.11
C GLY A 6 1.64 -4.58 -25.06
N ARG A 7 0.42 -4.66 -25.61
CA ARG A 7 -0.80 -5.12 -24.94
C ARG A 7 -0.72 -6.64 -24.73
N LEU A 8 -1.03 -7.08 -23.52
CA LEU A 8 -1.52 -8.44 -23.27
C LEU A 8 -2.83 -8.31 -22.50
N CYS A 9 -3.94 -8.34 -23.25
CA CYS A 9 -5.28 -8.56 -22.71
C CYS A 9 -5.55 -10.06 -22.75
N ALA A 10 -5.63 -10.70 -21.59
CA ALA A 10 -6.15 -12.06 -21.46
C ALA A 10 -7.49 -12.03 -20.70
N GLY A 11 -8.57 -12.26 -21.45
CA GLY A 11 -9.82 -12.92 -21.07
C GLY A 11 -10.59 -12.51 -19.80
N GLY A 12 -11.76 -11.89 -20.00
CA GLY A 12 -12.96 -12.19 -19.19
C GLY A 12 -13.63 -11.01 -18.47
N VAL A 13 -14.85 -10.68 -18.92
CA VAL A 13 -15.86 -9.72 -18.40
C VAL A 13 -15.69 -8.26 -18.85
N PRO A 14 -16.71 -7.64 -19.50
CA PRO A 14 -16.66 -6.26 -19.95
C PRO A 14 -16.98 -5.30 -18.78
N GLY A 15 -16.03 -5.14 -17.87
CA GLY A 15 -16.02 -3.98 -16.97
C GLY A 15 -15.58 -2.76 -17.78
N ARG A 16 -16.44 -1.74 -17.93
CA ARG A 16 -16.02 -0.46 -18.50
C ARG A 16 -15.01 0.18 -17.54
N VAL A 17 -13.73 0.07 -17.87
CA VAL A 17 -12.63 0.71 -17.13
C VAL A 17 -12.65 2.20 -17.46
N LEU A 18 -13.18 3.02 -16.56
CA LEU A 18 -13.07 4.48 -16.64
C LEU A 18 -11.75 4.90 -15.98
N GLY A 19 -10.68 4.98 -16.78
CA GLY A 19 -9.42 5.56 -16.33
C GLY A 19 -9.56 7.08 -16.22
N ALA A 20 -9.71 7.60 -15.00
CA ALA A 20 -9.71 9.02 -14.73
C ALA A 20 -8.35 9.42 -14.18
N ARG A 21 -7.54 10.12 -15.00
CA ARG A 21 -6.31 10.77 -14.54
C ARG A 21 -6.68 12.01 -13.74
N ALA A 22 -6.57 11.95 -12.43
CA ALA A 22 -6.61 13.11 -11.56
C ALA A 22 -5.16 13.43 -11.13
N SER A 23 -4.62 14.56 -11.57
CA SER A 23 -3.33 15.08 -11.09
C SER A 23 -3.56 16.23 -10.11
N LEU A 24 -2.89 16.12 -8.95
CA LEU A 24 -2.42 17.17 -8.04
C LEU A 24 -3.40 18.29 -7.65
N PHE A 25 -3.94 18.26 -6.41
CA PHE A 25 -4.45 19.48 -5.77
C PHE A 25 -4.13 19.54 -4.27
N SER A 26 -3.37 20.57 -3.89
CA SER A 26 -3.25 21.04 -2.51
C SER A 26 -4.57 21.74 -2.16
N LEU A 27 -5.31 21.19 -1.19
CA LEU A 27 -6.63 21.70 -0.84
C LEU A 27 -6.52 22.64 0.37
N ALA A 28 -6.77 23.92 0.13
CA ALA A 28 -7.00 24.91 1.17
C ALA A 28 -8.41 24.69 1.77
N ALA A 29 -8.49 24.60 3.10
CA ALA A 29 -9.76 24.58 3.81
C ALA A 29 -10.52 25.90 3.55
N ALA A 30 -11.64 25.82 2.83
CA ALA A 30 -12.50 26.96 2.56
C ALA A 30 -13.40 27.23 3.78
N GLY A 31 -13.18 28.37 4.43
CA GLY A 31 -14.19 29.00 5.28
C GLY A 31 -15.20 29.75 4.40
N GLY A 32 -16.51 29.59 4.66
CA GLY A 32 -17.52 30.39 3.99
C GLY A 32 -18.96 29.94 4.17
N ALA A 33 -19.63 30.63 5.11
CA ALA A 33 -21.02 31.12 5.07
C ALA A 33 -22.21 30.15 4.97
N ALA A 34 -23.27 30.55 5.69
CA ALA A 34 -24.47 29.83 6.00
C ALA A 34 -25.48 29.73 4.84
N GLU A 35 -26.25 28.64 4.80
CA GLU A 35 -27.64 28.65 4.37
C GLU A 35 -28.48 27.77 5.32
N GLU A 36 -29.63 28.33 5.68
CA GLU A 36 -30.63 27.88 6.64
C GLU A 36 -31.64 26.95 5.94
N GLY A 37 -31.86 25.74 6.45
CA GLY A 37 -32.92 24.86 5.92
C GLY A 37 -32.87 23.40 6.35
N ASP A 38 -33.70 23.08 7.34
CA ASP A 38 -34.46 21.82 7.50
C ASP A 38 -33.77 20.50 7.93
N SER A 39 -33.80 20.31 9.26
CA SER A 39 -34.07 19.11 10.08
C SER A 39 -33.85 17.66 9.59
N ARG A 40 -33.11 16.91 10.42
CA ARG A 40 -32.95 15.43 10.53
C ARG A 40 -31.95 14.71 9.61
N ARG A 41 -30.69 15.12 9.67
CA ARG A 41 -29.60 14.17 9.98
C ARG A 41 -28.73 14.79 11.05
N ARG A 42 -28.49 14.03 12.12
CA ARG A 42 -27.44 14.33 13.09
C ARG A 42 -26.11 14.10 12.38
N GLN A 43 -25.70 15.06 11.56
CA GLN A 43 -24.32 15.17 11.13
C GLN A 43 -23.57 15.45 12.43
N VAL A 44 -22.82 14.45 12.92
CA VAL A 44 -21.91 14.64 14.05
C VAL A 44 -20.84 15.58 13.52
N ARG A 45 -21.13 16.88 13.61
CA ARG A 45 -20.21 17.96 13.29
C ARG A 45 -19.17 17.91 14.39
N GLY A 46 -18.15 17.07 14.17
CA GLY A 46 -16.93 17.09 14.96
C GLY A 46 -16.30 18.49 14.91
N PRO A 47 -15.32 18.76 15.77
CA PRO A 47 -14.55 20.01 15.70
C PRO A 47 -14.07 20.26 14.26
N PRO A 48 -14.00 21.51 13.79
CA PRO A 48 -13.66 21.85 12.40
C PRO A 48 -12.31 21.30 11.91
N ASP A 49 -11.47 20.79 12.82
CA ASP A 49 -10.16 20.19 12.53
C ASP A 49 -10.18 18.65 12.45
N THR A 50 -11.33 18.00 12.60
CA THR A 50 -11.41 16.53 12.79
C THR A 50 -11.97 15.78 11.57
N GLN A 51 -12.72 16.46 10.69
CA GLN A 51 -13.33 15.85 9.51
C GLN A 51 -13.19 16.79 8.31
N ALA A 52 -12.79 16.24 7.16
CA ALA A 52 -12.68 16.97 5.91
C ALA A 52 -13.36 16.19 4.79
N GLY A 53 -14.23 16.86 4.02
CA GLY A 53 -14.93 16.26 2.90
C GLY A 53 -14.47 16.89 1.58
N VAL A 54 -14.25 16.07 0.56
CA VAL A 54 -13.94 16.53 -0.80
C VAL A 54 -14.93 15.92 -1.77
N SER A 55 -15.57 16.77 -2.57
CA SER A 55 -16.50 16.33 -3.62
C SER A 55 -15.99 16.73 -4.99
N PHE A 56 -15.71 15.74 -5.83
CA PHE A 56 -15.36 15.92 -7.23
C PHE A 56 -16.62 15.76 -8.06
N THR A 57 -16.91 16.76 -8.89
CA THR A 57 -18.00 16.65 -9.87
C THR A 57 -17.37 16.62 -11.25
N PHE A 58 -17.59 15.52 -11.96
CA PHE A 58 -17.05 15.33 -13.30
C PHE A 58 -18.11 15.69 -14.34
N PRO A 59 -17.71 16.29 -15.46
CA PRO A 59 -18.63 16.55 -16.56
C PRO A 59 -19.10 15.24 -17.19
N ASP A 60 -20.23 15.30 -17.89
CA ASP A 60 -20.80 14.14 -18.58
C ASP A 60 -19.89 13.68 -19.71
N VAL A 61 -19.52 12.40 -19.70
CA VAL A 61 -18.69 11.80 -20.75
C VAL A 61 -19.37 10.54 -21.27
N GLY A 62 -19.78 10.59 -22.54
CA GLY A 62 -20.40 9.45 -23.24
C GLY A 62 -21.70 8.98 -22.57
N SER A 63 -21.75 7.71 -22.17
CA SER A 63 -22.95 7.13 -21.52
C SER A 63 -23.05 7.41 -20.01
N VAL A 64 -22.04 8.02 -19.39
CA VAL A 64 -22.02 8.27 -17.94
C VAL A 64 -22.39 9.73 -17.71
N LYS A 65 -23.55 9.96 -17.10
CA LYS A 65 -24.06 11.29 -16.77
C LYS A 65 -23.91 11.57 -15.27
N GLY A 66 -23.51 12.77 -14.92
CA GLY A 66 -23.44 13.32 -13.56
C GLY A 66 -22.60 12.49 -12.60
N PHE A 67 -21.38 12.10 -13.00
CA PHE A 67 -20.50 11.36 -12.11
C PHE A 67 -19.97 12.29 -11.01
N LYS A 68 -20.32 12.02 -9.76
CA LYS A 68 -19.80 12.73 -8.59
C LYS A 68 -19.11 11.74 -7.66
N LEU A 69 -17.94 12.10 -7.15
CA LEU A 69 -17.15 11.31 -6.22
C LEU A 69 -16.98 12.10 -4.93
N GLU A 70 -17.38 11.51 -3.81
CA GLU A 70 -17.31 12.12 -2.49
C GLU A 70 -16.39 11.31 -1.58
N MET A 71 -15.40 11.99 -1.01
CA MET A 71 -14.42 11.46 -0.09
C MET A 71 -14.60 12.14 1.26
N SER A 72 -14.70 11.37 2.34
CA SER A 72 -14.70 11.90 3.70
C SER A 72 -13.49 11.38 4.48
N PHE A 73 -12.67 12.31 4.95
CA PHE A 73 -11.51 12.04 5.78
C PHE A 73 -11.85 12.34 7.24
N GLN A 74 -11.34 11.50 8.14
CA GLN A 74 -11.51 11.63 9.57
C GLN A 74 -10.14 11.55 10.25
N ARG A 75 -9.91 12.37 11.26
CA ARG A 75 -8.71 12.26 12.10
C ARG A 75 -8.85 11.09 13.07
N GLU A 76 -7.91 10.16 13.01
CA GLU A 76 -7.81 9.01 13.92
C GLU A 76 -6.48 9.10 14.70
N GLY A 77 -6.57 9.47 15.98
CA GLY A 77 -5.40 9.67 16.83
C GLY A 77 -4.49 10.78 16.31
N SER A 78 -3.23 10.43 16.01
CA SER A 78 -2.23 11.33 15.44
C SER A 78 -2.24 11.37 13.90
N GLY A 79 -3.07 10.54 13.27
CA GLY A 79 -3.15 10.41 11.82
C GLY A 79 -4.49 10.80 11.24
N PHE A 80 -4.60 10.66 9.93
CA PHE A 80 -5.82 10.83 9.18
C PHE A 80 -6.14 9.53 8.45
N GLN A 81 -7.43 9.20 8.38
CA GLN A 81 -7.95 8.08 7.63
C GLN A 81 -9.04 8.52 6.65
N LEU A 82 -9.17 7.80 5.54
CA LEU A 82 -10.33 7.93 4.67
C LEU A 82 -11.48 7.09 5.26
N GLU A 83 -12.48 7.76 5.83
CA GLU A 83 -13.63 7.12 6.50
C GLU A 83 -14.63 6.56 5.50
N SER A 84 -14.95 7.31 4.45
CA SER A 84 -15.91 6.87 3.45
C SER A 84 -15.61 7.42 2.06
N LEU A 85 -15.95 6.61 1.06
CA LEU A 85 -15.86 6.95 -0.35
C LEU A 85 -17.17 6.56 -1.02
N ALA A 86 -17.85 7.53 -1.63
CA ALA A 86 -19.11 7.31 -2.32
C ALA A 86 -19.06 7.85 -3.75
N GLY A 87 -19.46 7.01 -4.70
CA GLY A 87 -19.71 7.41 -6.08
C GLY A 87 -21.20 7.66 -6.30
N PHE A 88 -21.52 8.66 -7.11
CA PHE A 88 -22.88 8.98 -7.53
C PHE A 88 -22.90 9.04 -9.05
N LEU A 89 -23.88 8.38 -9.66
CA LEU A 89 -24.21 8.52 -11.08
C LEU A 89 -25.63 9.05 -11.21
N ALA A 90 -25.89 9.84 -12.25
CA ALA A 90 -27.23 10.35 -12.54
C ALA A 90 -28.24 9.20 -12.66
N GLY A 91 -29.28 9.22 -11.81
CA GLY A 91 -30.34 8.21 -11.78
C GLY A 91 -30.08 7.01 -10.87
N SER A 92 -28.94 6.95 -10.18
CA SER A 92 -28.63 5.88 -9.21
C SER A 92 -28.55 6.41 -7.76
N LYS A 93 -28.86 5.55 -6.78
CA LYS A 93 -28.60 5.81 -5.36
C LYS A 93 -27.09 5.77 -5.09
N ALA A 94 -26.62 6.49 -4.07
CA ALA A 94 -25.21 6.49 -3.64
C ALA A 94 -24.58 5.09 -3.67
N LEU A 95 -23.47 4.94 -4.39
CA LEU A 95 -22.69 3.71 -4.51
C LEU A 95 -21.52 3.78 -3.53
N PRO A 96 -21.60 3.11 -2.36
CA PRO A 96 -20.48 3.06 -1.43
C PRO A 96 -19.35 2.22 -2.03
N LEU A 97 -18.15 2.79 -2.04
CA LEU A 97 -16.92 2.15 -2.47
C LEU A 97 -16.17 1.62 -1.24
N GLN A 98 -15.54 0.46 -1.40
CA GLN A 98 -14.69 -0.15 -0.39
C GLN A 98 -13.41 0.66 -0.27
N VAL A 99 -13.20 1.24 0.91
CA VAL A 99 -11.93 1.83 1.32
C VAL A 99 -11.13 0.76 2.06
N ARG A 100 -9.89 0.52 1.63
CA ARG A 100 -8.97 -0.41 2.33
C ARG A 100 -7.77 0.38 2.81
N ASP A 101 -7.59 0.41 4.12
CA ASP A 101 -6.37 0.78 4.83
C ASP A 101 -5.68 2.05 4.32
N VAL A 102 -6.45 3.11 4.11
CA VAL A 102 -5.93 4.43 3.75
C VAL A 102 -5.79 5.25 5.04
N TRP A 103 -4.64 5.10 5.69
CA TRP A 103 -4.26 5.85 6.88
C TRP A 103 -2.85 6.42 6.72
N TRP A 104 -2.61 7.62 7.24
CA TRP A 104 -1.29 8.24 7.27
C TRP A 104 -1.12 9.18 8.46
N PRO A 105 0.11 9.39 8.96
CA PRO A 105 0.38 10.30 10.06
C PRO A 105 0.19 11.77 9.66
N GLY A 106 -0.20 12.61 10.63
CA GLY A 106 -0.23 14.05 10.44
C GLY A 106 1.16 14.63 10.15
N GLY A 107 1.21 15.66 9.31
CA GLY A 107 2.46 16.33 8.90
C GLY A 107 3.09 15.79 7.61
N PHE A 108 2.53 14.72 7.06
CA PHE A 108 2.92 14.14 5.77
C PHE A 108 1.77 14.22 4.76
N SER A 109 2.12 14.25 3.47
CA SER A 109 1.15 14.06 2.39
C SER A 109 1.02 12.57 2.08
N PHE A 110 -0.20 12.05 1.94
CA PHE A 110 -0.38 10.67 1.47
C PHE A 110 -0.20 10.61 -0.03
N SER A 111 0.56 9.63 -0.54
CA SER A 111 0.85 9.44 -1.96
C SER A 111 0.64 7.99 -2.36
N CYS A 112 0.05 7.75 -3.53
CA CYS A 112 -0.13 6.41 -4.07
C CYS A 112 -0.11 6.41 -5.60
N ALA A 113 0.70 5.52 -6.19
CA ALA A 113 0.88 5.36 -7.63
C ALA A 113 -0.19 4.50 -8.32
N SER A 114 -1.07 3.83 -7.57
CA SER A 114 -2.25 3.20 -8.13
C SER A 114 -3.22 2.90 -7.00
N SER A 115 -4.34 3.60 -6.95
CA SER A 115 -5.43 3.28 -6.02
C SER A 115 -6.64 2.78 -6.79
N PHE A 116 -7.19 1.66 -6.33
CA PHE A 116 -8.36 1.03 -6.91
C PHE A 116 -9.44 0.90 -5.85
N PHE A 117 -10.61 1.42 -6.14
CA PHE A 117 -11.77 1.37 -5.26
C PHE A 117 -12.88 0.60 -5.96
N ARG A 118 -13.38 -0.43 -5.28
CA ARG A 118 -14.45 -1.31 -5.77
C ARG A 118 -15.71 -1.09 -4.97
N GLN A 119 -16.88 -1.17 -5.61
CA GLN A 119 -18.16 -1.07 -4.92
C GLN A 119 -18.34 -2.18 -3.86
N PHE A 120 -18.91 -1.83 -2.69
CA PHE A 120 -19.13 -2.78 -1.58
C PHE A 120 -20.08 -3.93 -1.95
N ASN A 121 -21.04 -3.66 -2.84
CA ASN A 121 -22.00 -4.64 -3.33
C ASN A 121 -22.06 -4.60 -4.86
N ALA A 122 -21.09 -5.25 -5.51
CA ALA A 122 -20.98 -5.32 -6.97
C ALA A 122 -22.00 -6.27 -7.63
N SER A 123 -22.87 -6.91 -6.84
CA SER A 123 -23.86 -7.88 -7.31
C SER A 123 -25.08 -7.21 -7.95
N MET A 124 -25.36 -5.95 -7.60
CA MET A 124 -26.45 -5.17 -8.17
C MET A 124 -25.89 -4.20 -9.23
N PRO A 125 -26.42 -4.20 -10.46
CA PRO A 125 -26.04 -3.19 -11.45
C PRO A 125 -26.52 -1.80 -10.99
N PRO A 126 -25.76 -0.72 -11.27
CA PRO A 126 -24.50 -0.67 -12.01
C PRO A 126 -23.27 -1.03 -11.16
N GLN A 127 -22.29 -1.69 -11.78
CA GLN A 127 -20.98 -1.94 -11.17
C GLN A 127 -20.07 -0.73 -11.38
N LEU A 128 -19.65 -0.11 -10.27
CA LEU A 128 -18.71 1.01 -10.27
C LEU A 128 -17.34 0.58 -9.75
N GLN A 129 -16.31 0.87 -10.54
CA GLN A 129 -14.92 0.77 -10.14
C GLN A 129 -14.22 2.08 -10.49
N VAL A 130 -13.50 2.63 -9.51
CA VAL A 130 -12.71 3.86 -9.68
C VAL A 130 -11.25 3.49 -9.54
N THR A 131 -10.44 3.86 -10.53
CA THR A 131 -8.99 3.68 -10.52
C THR A 131 -8.33 5.04 -10.70
N LEU A 132 -7.43 5.39 -9.78
CA LEU A 132 -6.64 6.61 -9.83
C LEU A 132 -5.17 6.22 -10.03
N ASP A 133 -4.56 6.71 -11.11
CA ASP A 133 -3.15 6.47 -11.42
C ASP A 133 -2.21 7.21 -10.45
N THR A 134 -2.59 8.41 -10.00
CA THR A 134 -1.78 9.18 -9.05
C THR A 134 -2.72 9.82 -8.04
N PHE A 135 -2.63 9.40 -6.79
CA PHE A 135 -3.44 9.94 -5.72
C PHE A 135 -2.52 10.53 -4.67
N GLN A 136 -2.52 11.86 -4.54
CA GLN A 136 -1.78 12.57 -3.50
C GLN A 136 -2.69 13.54 -2.77
N VAL A 137 -2.71 13.49 -1.44
CA VAL A 137 -3.60 14.31 -0.59
C VAL A 137 -2.90 14.72 0.70
N GLU A 138 -3.17 15.94 1.17
CA GLU A 138 -2.72 16.44 2.46
C GLU A 138 -3.86 17.22 3.12
N LEU A 139 -4.05 16.97 4.42
CA LEU A 139 -5.13 17.54 5.24
C LEU A 139 -4.62 18.65 6.19
N SER A 140 -3.34 19.01 6.08
CA SER A 140 -2.70 20.05 6.90
C SER A 140 -2.45 21.30 6.06
N GLN A 141 -2.70 22.46 6.66
CA GLN A 141 -2.49 23.73 5.99
C GLN A 141 -1.01 24.15 6.13
N ASN A 142 -0.24 23.96 5.06
CA ASN A 142 1.13 24.42 5.00
C ASN A 142 1.19 25.86 4.46
N ALA A 143 2.01 26.73 5.07
CA ALA A 143 2.06 28.16 4.71
C ALA A 143 2.51 28.43 3.25
N THR A 144 3.13 27.43 2.61
CA THR A 144 3.70 27.53 1.27
C THR A 144 2.81 26.91 0.17
N ALA A 145 1.61 26.41 0.51
CA ALA A 145 0.71 25.70 -0.42
C ALA A 145 1.39 24.55 -1.20
N ARG A 146 2.43 23.96 -0.60
CA ARG A 146 3.15 22.80 -1.13
C ARG A 146 2.85 21.58 -0.28
N PHE A 147 2.86 20.42 -0.94
CA PHE A 147 2.79 19.15 -0.25
C PHE A 147 4.03 18.96 0.63
N SER A 148 3.82 18.48 1.85
CA SER A 148 4.86 17.97 2.73
C SER A 148 5.41 16.65 2.21
N GLU A 149 6.42 16.12 2.90
CA GLU A 149 7.01 14.80 2.64
C GLU A 149 5.93 13.74 2.41
N SER A 150 6.15 12.87 1.43
CA SER A 150 5.17 11.88 0.98
C SER A 150 5.24 10.60 1.80
N TYR A 151 4.09 10.16 2.29
CA TYR A 151 3.85 8.84 2.87
C TYR A 151 3.21 7.96 1.80
N ASP A 152 3.99 7.03 1.26
CA ASP A 152 3.54 6.17 0.19
C ASP A 152 2.71 4.98 0.68
N CYS A 153 1.68 4.61 -0.08
CA CYS A 153 0.81 3.45 0.17
C CYS A 153 1.49 2.08 0.03
N ALA A 154 2.79 2.04 -0.31
CA ALA A 154 3.51 0.81 -0.57
C ALA A 154 4.06 0.20 0.73
N SER A 155 3.77 -1.09 0.97
CA SER A 155 4.46 -1.86 2.02
C SER A 155 5.80 -2.37 1.50
N PHE A 156 6.90 -1.78 1.99
CA PHE A 156 8.25 -2.28 1.70
C PHE A 156 8.46 -3.74 2.14
N PHE A 157 7.83 -4.13 3.26
CA PHE A 157 7.89 -5.49 3.76
C PHE A 157 6.49 -6.10 3.85
N THR A 158 6.08 -6.81 2.81
CA THR A 158 4.84 -7.58 2.82
C THR A 158 5.01 -8.83 3.70
N THR A 159 3.89 -9.38 4.19
CA THR A 159 3.89 -10.64 4.97
C THR A 159 4.61 -11.77 4.23
N VAL A 160 4.47 -11.82 2.90
CA VAL A 160 5.11 -12.84 2.05
C VAL A 160 6.62 -12.67 2.05
N VAL A 161 7.12 -11.43 1.90
CA VAL A 161 8.56 -11.14 1.90
C VAL A 161 9.18 -11.48 3.26
N TRP A 162 8.50 -11.16 4.37
CA TRP A 162 8.98 -11.53 5.71
C TRP A 162 9.12 -13.03 5.92
N MET A 163 8.11 -13.80 5.51
CA MET A 163 8.16 -15.26 5.64
C MET A 163 9.23 -15.86 4.74
N GLY A 164 9.41 -15.33 3.52
CA GLY A 164 10.49 -15.74 2.64
C GLY A 164 11.88 -15.42 3.21
N PHE A 165 12.06 -14.21 3.75
CA PHE A 165 13.33 -13.78 4.34
C PHE A 165 13.74 -14.64 5.54
N LEU A 166 12.78 -14.98 6.42
CA LEU A 166 13.02 -15.87 7.55
C LEU A 166 13.52 -17.25 7.09
N VAL A 167 12.87 -17.84 6.10
CA VAL A 167 13.24 -19.16 5.56
C VAL A 167 14.64 -19.13 4.95
N VAL A 168 14.98 -18.09 4.18
CA VAL A 168 16.32 -17.93 3.60
C VAL A 168 17.38 -17.77 4.70
N LEU A 169 17.12 -16.96 5.72
CA LEU A 169 18.02 -16.81 6.86
C LEU A 169 18.23 -18.13 7.62
N LEU A 170 17.19 -18.94 7.79
CA LEU A 170 17.29 -20.27 8.41
C LEU A 170 18.19 -21.21 7.59
N TYR A 171 18.03 -21.23 6.27
CA TYR A 171 18.90 -22.03 5.40
C TYR A 171 20.36 -21.57 5.44
N LEU A 172 20.58 -20.25 5.43
CA LEU A 172 21.93 -19.69 5.58
C LEU A 172 22.55 -20.07 6.93
N PHE A 173 21.76 -20.07 8.01
CA PHE A 173 22.22 -20.49 9.33
C PHE A 173 22.67 -21.96 9.34
N ILE A 174 21.85 -22.87 8.80
CA ILE A 174 22.20 -24.30 8.72
C ILE A 174 23.45 -24.52 7.87
N LEU A 175 23.56 -23.84 6.72
CA LEU A 175 24.74 -23.90 5.86
C LEU A 175 25.99 -23.38 6.56
N ALA A 176 25.89 -22.25 7.27
CA ALA A 176 27.01 -21.69 8.02
C ALA A 176 27.51 -22.65 9.10
N VAL A 177 26.59 -23.30 9.84
CA VAL A 177 26.94 -24.34 10.81
C VAL A 177 27.60 -25.54 10.14
N GLY A 178 27.08 -25.98 8.99
CA GLY A 178 27.68 -27.07 8.21
C GLY A 178 29.12 -26.76 7.76
N ILE A 179 29.34 -25.54 7.25
CA ILE A 179 30.68 -25.07 6.83
C ILE A 179 31.60 -24.91 8.05
N PHE A 180 31.09 -24.43 9.18
CA PHE A 180 31.86 -24.29 10.41
C PHE A 180 32.43 -25.64 10.88
N PHE A 181 31.61 -26.70 10.86
CA PHE A 181 32.10 -28.04 11.18
C PHE A 181 33.08 -28.58 10.15
N LEU A 182 32.90 -28.26 8.86
CA LEU A 182 33.82 -28.65 7.81
C LEU A 182 35.21 -27.99 7.97
N TYR A 183 35.25 -26.76 8.50
CA TYR A 183 36.48 -26.04 8.79
C TYR A 183 37.27 -26.66 9.95
N ASP A 184 36.62 -27.36 10.88
CA ASP A 184 37.28 -27.99 12.03
C ASP A 184 37.86 -29.38 11.72
N ILE A 185 37.70 -29.88 10.49
CA ILE A 185 38.35 -31.13 10.08
C ILE A 185 39.85 -30.90 9.96
N ARG A 186 40.57 -31.24 11.02
CA ARG A 186 42.02 -31.37 11.01
C ARG A 186 42.38 -32.61 10.20
N THR A 187 43.07 -32.42 9.08
CA THR A 187 43.67 -33.54 8.35
C THR A 187 44.68 -34.19 9.28
N ASN A 188 44.41 -35.43 9.69
CA ASN A 188 45.31 -36.21 10.53
C ASN A 188 46.74 -36.10 10.00
N ASP A 189 47.65 -35.57 10.82
CA ASP A 189 49.05 -35.45 10.49
C ASP A 189 49.68 -36.83 10.57
N ARG A 190 49.46 -37.63 9.52
CA ARG A 190 49.99 -38.99 9.37
C ARG A 190 51.50 -39.01 9.12
N PHE A 191 52.18 -37.91 9.37
CA PHE A 191 53.62 -37.86 9.40
C PHE A 191 54.18 -37.52 10.80
N ASP A 192 53.33 -37.37 11.83
CA ASP A 192 53.75 -36.96 13.17
C ASP A 192 53.74 -38.07 14.25
N ASP A 193 53.42 -39.33 13.88
CA ASP A 193 53.66 -40.50 14.75
C ASP A 193 54.82 -41.35 14.18
N PRO A 194 56.07 -41.17 14.64
CA PRO A 194 57.20 -42.03 14.24
C PRO A 194 57.05 -43.41 14.88
N LYS A 195 56.25 -44.28 14.27
CA LYS A 195 56.21 -45.69 14.64
C LYS A 195 57.42 -46.45 14.04
N GLU A 196 58.59 -46.31 14.67
CA GLU A 196 59.52 -47.40 14.97
C GLU A 196 60.84 -46.90 15.60
N LYS A 197 61.15 -47.40 16.82
CA LYS A 197 62.49 -47.63 17.41
C LYS A 197 62.34 -47.91 18.92
N THR A 198 62.62 -49.07 19.53
CA THR A 198 63.30 -50.33 19.17
C THR A 198 62.80 -51.40 20.18
N ILE A 199 62.41 -52.61 19.76
CA ILE A 199 62.29 -53.74 20.70
C ILE A 199 63.70 -54.26 20.99
N THR A 200 64.17 -54.11 22.22
CA THR A 200 65.41 -54.74 22.71
C THR A 200 65.12 -56.17 23.13
N VAL A 201 65.55 -57.15 22.32
CA VAL A 201 65.61 -58.55 22.73
C VAL A 201 66.89 -58.75 23.54
N SER A 202 66.77 -58.91 24.86
CA SER A 202 67.87 -59.43 25.68
C SER A 202 67.91 -60.94 25.54
N ALA A 203 68.66 -61.44 24.57
CA ALA A 203 69.14 -62.82 24.59
C ALA A 203 70.49 -62.81 25.29
N THR A 204 70.53 -63.29 26.52
CA THR A 204 71.77 -63.69 27.16
C THR A 204 71.54 -65.04 27.84
N ASP A 205 72.45 -65.95 27.51
CA ASP A 205 72.64 -67.34 27.95
C ASP A 205 72.62 -67.53 29.48
#